data_AF-A0A377WG74-F1
#
_entry.id   AF-A0A377WG74-F1
#
_cell.length_a   1.000
_cell.length_b   1.000
_cell.length_c   1.000
_cell.angle_alpha   90.00
_cell.angle_beta   90.00
_cell.angle_gamma   90.00
#
_symmetry.space_group_name_H-M   'P 1'
#
loop_
_entity.id
_entity.type
_entity.pdbx_description
1 polymer ?
#
loop_
_entity_poly.entity_id
_entity_poly.type
_entity_poly.pdbx_seq_one_letter_code
_entity_poly.pdbx_strand_id
1 'polypeptide(L)'
;MNLSSTIKSIQDIMRKDDGVDGDAQRLGQLTWMLFLKVFDQREEEWADDNPAYISPLPKEYRWRNWAAYIPGADGKKKPQIAGSELISFVNNELFPTLKEIDANKSPQHKVIRSVFEDANNYMKSGPQMLAVIEKLEDAINFHDFTIRANIGDVYEQLLNDLRGAGNAGEFYTPRAITAFMVDRVNPRLDKRETVMDPACGTGGFLTAAIEHFRNQLATMKSPRPEDKRAIEALILGIEKKQLPHLLCTTNMLLHGIDVPSQIEHKNTLGIGWNEWKASGKVDCIITNPPFGGYEDDGVGSDYPADLRTRETADMFMALIIKKLLKEKAAPRWYYPMDSYLAMASKAR
;
A
#
# COMPACT_ATOMS: atom_id res chain seq x y z
N MET A 1 -18.27 12.07 14.51
CA MET A 1 -18.67 12.16 13.08
C MET A 1 -18.79 10.75 12.53
N ASN A 2 -19.73 10.50 11.62
CA ASN A 2 -19.77 9.22 10.90
C ASN A 2 -18.71 9.22 9.81
N LEU A 3 -17.76 8.30 9.90
CA LEU A 3 -16.57 8.22 9.08
C LEU A 3 -16.87 8.00 7.58
N SER A 4 -17.89 7.19 7.30
CA SER A 4 -18.44 6.98 5.96
C SER A 4 -18.95 8.27 5.33
N SER A 5 -19.57 9.14 6.15
CA SER A 5 -20.07 10.43 5.66
C SER A 5 -18.93 11.39 5.30
N THR A 6 -17.78 11.28 5.97
CA THR A 6 -16.60 12.11 5.66
C THR A 6 -15.96 11.69 4.33
N ILE A 7 -15.74 10.39 4.10
CA ILE A 7 -15.21 9.88 2.81
C ILE A 7 -16.13 10.29 1.67
N LYS A 8 -17.45 10.08 1.83
CA LYS A 8 -18.44 10.47 0.82
C LYS A 8 -18.40 11.97 0.55
N SER A 9 -18.29 12.79 1.59
CA SER A 9 -18.14 14.24 1.44
C SER A 9 -16.86 14.62 0.70
N ILE A 10 -15.74 13.92 0.93
CA ILE A 10 -14.49 14.15 0.20
C ILE A 10 -14.67 13.79 -1.29
N GLN A 11 -15.26 12.63 -1.58
CA GLN A 11 -15.57 12.23 -2.96
C GLN A 11 -16.49 13.24 -3.64
N ASP A 12 -17.51 13.76 -2.94
CA ASP A 12 -18.42 14.80 -3.46
C ASP A 12 -17.72 16.13 -3.75
N ILE A 13 -16.68 16.48 -2.99
CA ILE A 13 -15.82 17.63 -3.30
C ILE A 13 -15.04 17.36 -4.59
N MET A 14 -14.40 16.19 -4.69
CA MET A 14 -13.58 15.82 -5.86
C MET A 14 -14.40 15.65 -7.14
N ARG A 15 -15.68 15.26 -7.06
CA ARG A 15 -16.60 15.20 -8.22
C ARG A 15 -16.81 16.55 -8.90
N LYS A 16 -16.51 17.66 -8.21
CA LYS A 16 -16.63 19.01 -8.76
C LYS A 16 -15.33 19.49 -9.43
N ASP A 17 -14.25 18.71 -9.36
CA ASP A 17 -12.95 19.06 -9.94
C ASP A 17 -12.86 18.56 -11.38
N ASP A 18 -12.73 19.48 -12.33
CA ASP A 18 -12.62 19.19 -13.77
C ASP A 18 -11.35 18.40 -14.15
N GLY A 19 -10.43 18.22 -13.20
CA GLY A 19 -9.20 17.46 -13.38
C GLY A 19 -9.33 15.98 -13.08
N VAL A 20 -10.35 15.55 -12.31
CA VAL A 20 -10.43 14.18 -11.79
C VAL A 20 -11.59 13.41 -12.41
N ASP A 21 -11.26 12.42 -13.23
CA ASP A 21 -12.21 11.55 -13.91
C ASP A 21 -12.29 10.14 -13.29
N GLY A 22 -13.51 9.69 -13.03
CA GLY A 22 -13.76 8.37 -12.42
C GLY A 22 -13.31 8.24 -10.95
N ASP A 23 -13.76 7.17 -10.31
CA ASP A 23 -13.49 6.94 -8.87
C ASP A 23 -12.03 6.53 -8.63
N ALA A 24 -11.38 5.86 -9.58
CA ALA A 24 -9.97 5.45 -9.45
C ALA A 24 -9.04 6.67 -9.34
N GLN A 25 -9.23 7.72 -10.15
CA GLN A 25 -8.43 8.93 -10.02
C GLN A 25 -8.76 9.67 -8.72
N ARG A 26 -10.04 9.82 -8.36
CA ARG A 26 -10.45 10.41 -7.07
C ARG A 26 -9.76 9.73 -5.92
N LEU A 27 -9.69 8.40 -5.96
CA LEU A 27 -9.01 7.66 -4.94
C LEU A 27 -7.50 7.85 -4.95
N GLY A 28 -6.88 7.82 -6.12
CA GLY A 28 -5.45 8.13 -6.22
C GLY A 28 -5.13 9.46 -5.57
N GLN A 29 -5.97 10.48 -5.82
CA GLN A 29 -5.82 11.80 -5.20
C GLN A 29 -5.97 11.76 -3.68
N LEU A 30 -7.03 11.10 -3.19
CA LEU A 30 -7.25 10.93 -1.76
C LEU A 30 -6.11 10.17 -1.07
N THR A 31 -5.58 9.14 -1.72
CA THR A 31 -4.63 8.22 -1.10
C THR A 31 -3.24 8.85 -0.97
N TRP A 32 -2.76 9.60 -1.96
CA TRP A 32 -1.45 10.26 -1.80
C TRP A 32 -1.51 11.37 -0.73
N MET A 33 -2.63 12.10 -0.64
CA MET A 33 -2.84 13.10 0.44
C MET A 33 -2.91 12.41 1.79
N LEU A 34 -3.66 11.32 1.89
CA LEU A 34 -3.76 10.51 3.09
C LEU A 34 -2.39 9.94 3.50
N PHE A 35 -1.61 9.43 2.55
CA PHE A 35 -0.26 8.94 2.79
C PHE A 35 0.61 10.02 3.42
N LEU A 36 0.66 11.23 2.86
CA LEU A 36 1.47 12.32 3.42
C LEU A 36 1.00 12.74 4.82
N LYS A 37 -0.31 12.77 5.06
CA LYS A 37 -0.87 13.04 6.40
C LYS A 37 -0.45 11.98 7.41
N VAL A 38 -0.63 10.70 7.06
CA VAL A 38 -0.26 9.57 7.93
C VAL A 38 1.24 9.54 8.18
N PHE A 39 2.05 9.78 7.14
CA PHE A 39 3.49 9.80 7.23
C PHE A 39 3.98 10.92 8.16
N ASP A 40 3.50 12.14 7.98
CA ASP A 40 3.87 13.28 8.84
C ASP A 40 3.53 13.04 10.31
N GLN A 41 2.45 12.32 10.59
CA GLN A 41 2.08 11.93 11.96
C GLN A 41 3.03 10.86 12.53
N ARG A 42 3.47 9.91 11.70
CA ARG A 42 4.54 8.98 12.11
C ARG A 42 5.85 9.70 12.37
N GLU A 43 6.16 10.75 11.61
CA GLU A 43 7.34 11.56 11.88
C GLU A 43 7.30 12.25 13.24
N GLU A 44 6.11 12.60 13.75
CA GLU A 44 5.96 13.12 15.13
C GLU A 44 6.32 12.05 16.15
N GLU A 45 5.76 10.84 16.01
CA GLU A 45 6.06 9.72 16.89
C GLU A 45 7.56 9.36 16.87
N TRP A 46 8.19 9.33 15.70
CA TRP A 46 9.61 9.04 15.57
C TRP A 46 10.50 10.14 16.15
N ALA A 47 10.10 11.40 16.03
CA ALA A 47 10.83 12.52 16.61
C ALA A 47 10.72 12.54 18.14
N ASP A 48 9.55 12.16 18.68
CA ASP A 48 9.32 12.02 20.12
C ASP A 48 10.12 10.85 20.72
N ASP A 49 10.16 9.71 20.02
CA ASP A 49 10.90 8.52 20.45
C ASP A 49 12.42 8.67 20.25
N ASN A 50 12.86 9.45 19.27
CA ASN A 50 14.26 9.65 18.93
C ASN A 50 14.57 11.13 18.59
N PRO A 51 15.16 11.89 19.53
CA PRO A 51 15.54 13.29 19.30
C PRO A 51 16.55 13.51 18.15
N ALA A 52 17.24 12.47 17.69
CA ALA A 52 18.16 12.52 16.56
C ALA A 52 17.47 12.16 15.21
N TYR A 53 16.15 11.97 15.21
CA TYR A 53 15.39 11.73 13.99
C TYR A 53 15.55 12.88 12.99
N ILE A 54 15.85 12.53 11.74
CA ILE A 54 15.92 13.47 10.62
C ILE A 54 14.90 13.02 9.59
N SER A 55 13.97 13.92 9.26
CA SER A 55 12.96 13.68 8.24
C SER A 55 13.62 13.39 6.89
N PRO A 56 13.12 12.40 6.13
CA PRO A 56 13.52 12.23 4.72
C PRO A 56 12.95 13.33 3.82
N LEU A 57 11.97 14.10 4.31
CA LEU A 57 11.34 15.19 3.58
C LEU A 57 12.00 16.53 3.94
N PRO A 58 12.29 17.38 2.94
CA PRO A 58 12.57 18.79 3.19
C PRO A 58 11.44 19.42 4.00
N LYS A 59 11.78 20.38 4.86
CA LYS A 59 10.86 20.95 5.85
C LYS A 59 9.57 21.43 5.19
N GLU A 60 9.67 22.21 4.13
CA GLU A 60 8.58 22.79 3.34
C GLU A 60 7.59 21.76 2.76
N TYR A 61 8.01 20.51 2.56
CA TYR A 61 7.17 19.46 1.93
C TYR A 61 6.52 18.52 2.93
N ARG A 62 6.80 18.66 4.22
CA ARG A 62 6.09 17.94 5.28
C ARG A 62 4.67 18.46 5.40
N TRP A 63 3.70 17.56 5.56
CA TRP A 63 2.27 17.90 5.60
C TRP A 63 1.95 19.06 6.53
N ARG A 64 2.51 19.07 7.75
CA ARG A 64 2.29 20.13 8.74
C ARG A 64 2.72 21.53 8.31
N ASN A 65 3.56 21.66 7.28
CA ASN A 65 4.15 22.93 6.84
C ASN A 65 3.51 23.51 5.57
N TRP A 66 2.61 22.78 4.89
CA TRP A 66 1.94 23.29 3.69
C TRP A 66 0.43 22.98 3.66
N ALA A 67 0.03 21.80 4.14
CA ALA A 67 -1.36 21.33 4.09
C ALA A 67 -2.14 21.65 5.37
N ALA A 68 -1.51 21.47 6.54
CA ALA A 68 -2.19 21.67 7.81
C ALA A 68 -2.74 23.09 7.96
N TYR A 69 -3.92 23.21 8.55
CA TYR A 69 -4.52 24.52 8.79
C TYR A 69 -3.98 25.10 10.10
N ILE A 70 -3.60 26.38 10.09
CA ILE A 70 -3.07 27.09 11.25
C ILE A 70 -4.11 28.06 11.84
N PRO A 71 -4.08 28.32 13.17
CA PRO A 71 -4.94 29.34 13.76
C PRO A 71 -4.67 30.73 13.18
N GLY A 72 -5.70 31.37 12.65
CA GLY A 72 -5.66 32.77 12.22
C GLY A 72 -5.80 33.74 13.39
N ALA A 73 -5.42 34.99 13.17
CA ALA A 73 -5.57 36.07 14.15
C ALA A 73 -7.03 36.33 14.59
N ASP A 74 -8.00 35.87 13.79
CA ASP A 74 -9.45 35.91 14.04
C ASP A 74 -9.97 34.64 14.75
N GLY A 75 -9.08 33.73 15.18
CA GLY A 75 -9.41 32.45 15.77
C GLY A 75 -9.93 31.41 14.78
N LYS A 76 -10.05 31.73 13.49
CA LYS A 76 -10.45 30.78 12.45
C LYS A 76 -9.23 30.09 11.86
N LYS A 77 -9.34 28.79 11.63
CA LYS A 77 -8.31 28.02 10.90
C LYS A 77 -8.13 28.61 9.49
N LYS A 78 -6.88 28.75 9.04
CA LYS A 78 -6.52 29.23 7.70
C LYS A 78 -5.51 28.29 7.03
N PRO A 79 -5.60 28.09 5.70
CA PRO A 79 -4.61 27.32 4.98
C PRO A 79 -3.27 28.06 4.96
N GLN A 80 -2.16 27.31 4.93
CA GLN A 80 -0.82 27.87 4.85
C GLN A 80 -0.46 28.33 3.43
N ILE A 81 -0.99 27.65 2.41
CA ILE A 81 -0.87 28.02 0.99
C ILE A 81 -2.24 28.45 0.46
N ALA A 82 -2.30 29.54 -0.29
CA ALA A 82 -3.53 30.00 -0.91
C ALA A 82 -4.02 29.01 -1.98
N GLY A 83 -5.34 28.82 -2.09
CA GLY A 83 -5.91 27.92 -3.09
C GLY A 83 -5.54 28.27 -4.54
N SER A 84 -5.20 29.53 -4.83
CA SER A 84 -4.70 29.97 -6.15
C SER A 84 -3.29 29.46 -6.46
N GLU A 85 -2.49 29.14 -5.45
CA GLU A 85 -1.09 28.76 -5.58
C GLU A 85 -0.89 27.24 -5.37
N LEU A 86 -1.82 26.61 -4.65
CA LEU A 86 -1.71 25.24 -4.19
C LEU A 86 -1.45 24.22 -5.30
N ILE A 87 -2.15 24.32 -6.43
CA ILE A 87 -1.96 23.38 -7.55
C ILE A 87 -0.58 23.54 -8.17
N SER A 88 -0.08 24.77 -8.29
CA SER A 88 1.28 25.02 -8.80
C SER A 88 2.32 24.45 -7.84
N PHE A 89 2.18 24.68 -6.53
CA PHE A 89 3.06 24.12 -5.51
C PHE A 89 3.09 22.58 -5.59
N VAL A 90 1.91 21.94 -5.63
CA VAL A 90 1.82 20.47 -5.68
C VAL A 90 2.49 19.92 -6.95
N ASN A 91 2.21 20.50 -8.11
CA ASN A 91 2.67 19.97 -9.40
C ASN A 91 4.15 20.29 -9.70
N ASN A 92 4.64 21.46 -9.29
CA ASN A 92 5.94 21.97 -9.71
C ASN A 92 7.02 21.86 -8.61
N GLU A 93 6.62 21.68 -7.36
CA GLU A 93 7.56 21.64 -6.23
C GLU A 93 7.45 20.32 -5.46
N LEU A 94 6.26 20.02 -4.90
CA LEU A 94 6.05 18.85 -4.05
C LEU A 94 6.29 17.55 -4.83
N PHE A 95 5.50 17.28 -5.86
CA PHE A 95 5.60 16.01 -6.61
C PHE A 95 6.99 15.81 -7.24
N PRO A 96 7.59 16.79 -7.95
CA PRO A 96 8.92 16.63 -8.50
C PRO A 96 9.98 16.31 -7.44
N THR A 97 9.90 16.93 -6.26
CA THR A 97 10.84 16.65 -5.16
C THR A 97 10.66 15.24 -4.60
N LEU A 98 9.41 14.83 -4.33
CA LEU A 98 9.14 13.49 -3.77
C LEU A 98 9.45 12.39 -4.77
N LYS A 99 9.26 12.67 -6.06
CA LYS A 99 9.78 11.83 -7.14
C LYS A 99 11.28 11.77 -6.98
N GLU A 100 12.06 12.84 -7.10
CA GLU A 100 13.54 12.77 -7.14
C GLU A 100 14.27 12.49 -5.81
N ILE A 101 13.58 12.05 -4.77
CA ILE A 101 14.22 11.60 -3.52
C ILE A 101 15.12 10.38 -3.75
N ASP A 102 16.33 10.44 -3.19
CA ASP A 102 17.30 9.34 -3.23
C ASP A 102 16.86 8.18 -2.33
N ALA A 103 16.26 7.16 -2.96
CA ALA A 103 15.76 5.95 -2.31
C ALA A 103 16.81 5.14 -1.54
N ASN A 104 18.11 5.38 -1.77
CA ASN A 104 19.18 4.61 -1.12
C ASN A 104 19.60 5.18 0.24
N LYS A 105 19.15 6.38 0.60
CA LYS A 105 19.54 7.05 1.86
C LYS A 105 19.00 6.35 3.10
N SER A 106 17.73 5.94 3.08
CA SER A 106 17.10 5.19 4.17
C SER A 106 15.85 4.45 3.70
N PRO A 107 15.33 3.50 4.49
CA PRO A 107 14.07 2.83 4.20
C PRO A 107 12.88 3.79 3.98
N GLN A 108 12.82 4.91 4.71
CA GLN A 108 11.78 5.93 4.52
C GLN A 108 11.90 6.65 3.18
N HIS A 109 13.12 6.98 2.73
CA HIS A 109 13.34 7.55 1.40
C HIS A 109 12.88 6.58 0.30
N LYS A 110 13.17 5.27 0.46
CA LYS A 110 12.69 4.22 -0.47
C LYS A 110 11.16 4.22 -0.55
N VAL A 111 10.47 4.24 0.59
CA VAL A 111 9.00 4.25 0.64
C VAL A 111 8.45 5.49 -0.07
N ILE A 112 8.96 6.69 0.25
CA ILE A 112 8.50 7.93 -0.38
C ILE A 112 8.71 7.89 -1.90
N ARG A 113 9.92 7.55 -2.38
CA ARG A 113 10.19 7.43 -3.83
C ARG A 113 9.22 6.47 -4.50
N SER A 114 9.06 5.27 -3.94
CA SER A 114 8.19 4.23 -4.54
C SER A 114 6.73 4.65 -4.61
N VAL A 115 6.26 5.45 -3.66
CA VAL A 115 4.89 5.96 -3.64
C VAL A 115 4.68 7.09 -4.65
N PHE A 116 5.71 7.89 -4.96
CA PHE A 116 5.55 9.09 -5.78
C PHE A 116 6.09 8.98 -7.21
N GLU A 117 7.00 8.05 -7.52
CA GLU A 117 7.69 7.98 -8.82
C GLU A 117 6.74 8.07 -10.02
N ASP A 118 5.67 7.27 -10.03
CA ASP A 118 4.65 7.26 -11.09
C ASP A 118 3.34 7.97 -10.68
N ALA A 119 3.30 8.60 -9.51
CA ALA A 119 2.12 9.33 -9.05
C ALA A 119 1.96 10.66 -9.81
N ASN A 120 0.72 11.04 -10.07
CA ASN A 120 0.40 12.36 -10.63
C ASN A 120 -0.74 13.01 -9.85
N ASN A 121 -0.66 14.32 -9.66
CA ASN A 121 -1.80 15.10 -9.21
C ASN A 121 -2.70 15.41 -10.43
N TYR A 122 -3.97 15.05 -10.30
CA TYR A 122 -4.97 15.30 -11.33
C TYR A 122 -5.92 16.44 -10.96
N MET A 123 -6.01 16.82 -9.67
CA MET A 123 -6.86 17.94 -9.25
C MET A 123 -6.36 19.25 -9.87
N LYS A 124 -7.29 20.06 -10.38
CA LYS A 124 -7.02 21.36 -11.00
C LYS A 124 -7.53 22.53 -10.16
N SER A 125 -8.38 22.28 -9.16
CA SER A 125 -8.97 23.32 -8.34
C SER A 125 -8.35 23.34 -6.94
N GLY A 126 -7.49 24.32 -6.68
CA GLY A 126 -6.90 24.48 -5.35
C GLY A 126 -7.93 24.74 -4.24
N PRO A 127 -9.03 25.49 -4.45
CA PRO A 127 -10.11 25.57 -3.46
C PRO A 127 -10.75 24.21 -3.12
N GLN A 128 -10.91 23.31 -4.09
CA GLN A 128 -11.43 21.98 -3.84
C GLN A 128 -10.40 21.09 -3.15
N MET A 129 -9.13 21.18 -3.53
CA MET A 129 -8.04 20.49 -2.84
C MET A 129 -7.93 20.94 -1.38
N LEU A 130 -8.04 22.24 -1.09
CA LEU A 130 -8.11 22.76 0.27
C LEU A 130 -9.29 22.19 1.05
N ALA A 131 -10.47 22.13 0.45
CA ALA A 131 -11.64 21.53 1.09
C ALA A 131 -11.45 20.02 1.39
N VAL A 132 -10.74 19.29 0.53
CA VAL A 132 -10.34 17.90 0.82
C VAL A 132 -9.36 17.84 1.98
N ILE A 133 -8.32 18.67 1.97
CA ILE A 133 -7.30 18.74 3.04
C ILE A 133 -7.96 19.06 4.38
N GLU A 134 -8.88 20.03 4.44
CA GLU A 134 -9.62 20.38 5.66
C GLU A 134 -10.41 19.18 6.19
N LYS A 135 -11.09 18.44 5.31
CA LYS A 135 -11.82 17.21 5.70
C LYS A 135 -10.89 16.11 6.20
N LEU A 136 -9.71 15.96 5.60
CA LEU A 136 -8.71 15.00 6.06
C LEU A 136 -8.16 15.38 7.44
N GLU A 137 -7.86 16.66 7.67
CA GLU A 137 -7.43 17.17 8.98
C GLU A 137 -8.48 16.92 10.07
N ASP A 138 -9.75 17.18 9.77
CA ASP A 138 -10.84 16.95 10.74
C ASP A 138 -11.12 15.46 10.99
N ALA A 139 -10.96 14.62 9.97
CA ALA A 139 -11.19 13.18 10.07
C ALA A 139 -10.04 12.43 10.77
N ILE A 140 -8.82 12.94 10.63
CA ILE A 140 -7.59 12.25 10.99
C ILE A 140 -6.88 13.06 12.07
N ASN A 141 -7.36 12.89 13.30
CA ASN A 141 -6.71 13.40 14.50
C ASN A 141 -6.17 12.23 15.34
N PHE A 142 -4.87 11.92 15.18
CA PHE A 142 -4.21 10.78 15.82
C PHE A 142 -3.98 10.95 17.33
N HIS A 143 -4.28 12.12 17.91
CA HIS A 143 -4.23 12.30 19.37
C HIS A 143 -5.43 11.66 20.08
N ASP A 144 -6.46 11.22 19.35
CA ASP A 144 -7.55 10.42 19.89
C ASP A 144 -7.28 8.92 19.63
N PHE A 145 -7.05 8.17 20.71
CA PHE A 145 -6.78 6.73 20.67
C PHE A 145 -7.94 5.94 20.04
N THR A 146 -9.17 6.47 20.12
CA THR A 146 -10.37 5.90 19.49
C THR A 146 -10.34 6.10 17.97
N ILE A 147 -9.79 7.23 17.50
CA ILE A 147 -9.70 7.55 16.06
C ILE A 147 -8.61 6.69 15.39
N ARG A 148 -7.52 6.34 16.08
CA ARG A 148 -6.46 5.46 15.52
C ARG A 148 -7.00 4.11 15.03
N ALA A 149 -7.86 3.46 15.82
CA ALA A 149 -8.51 2.21 15.42
C ALA A 149 -9.48 2.42 14.24
N ASN A 150 -10.13 3.58 14.17
CA ASN A 150 -11.10 3.90 13.12
C ASN A 150 -10.45 4.22 11.76
N ILE A 151 -9.18 4.64 11.68
CA ILE A 151 -8.56 5.01 10.39
C ILE A 151 -8.35 3.79 9.48
N GLY A 152 -8.02 2.63 10.05
CA GLY A 152 -8.00 1.37 9.29
C GLY A 152 -9.38 1.10 8.67
N ASP A 153 -10.45 1.28 9.43
CA ASP A 153 -11.82 1.11 8.95
C ASP A 153 -12.23 2.16 7.89
N VAL A 154 -11.79 3.44 8.01
CA VAL A 154 -11.93 4.46 6.95
C VAL A 154 -11.39 3.89 5.65
N TYR A 155 -10.17 3.37 5.76
CA TYR A 155 -9.37 2.99 4.63
C TYR A 155 -9.94 1.74 3.97
N GLU A 156 -10.39 0.78 4.77
CA GLU A 156 -11.07 -0.40 4.27
C GLU A 156 -12.41 -0.08 3.62
N GLN A 157 -13.15 0.90 4.13
CA GLN A 157 -14.35 1.39 3.44
C GLN A 157 -14.00 2.02 2.09
N LEU A 158 -12.94 2.82 2.05
CA LEU A 158 -12.41 3.45 0.84
C LEU A 158 -11.95 2.40 -0.19
N LEU A 159 -11.31 1.32 0.25
CA LEU A 159 -10.95 0.16 -0.59
C LEU A 159 -12.19 -0.63 -1.07
N ASN A 160 -13.23 -0.74 -0.25
CA ASN A 160 -14.48 -1.38 -0.65
C ASN A 160 -15.23 -0.56 -1.72
N ASP A 161 -15.22 0.76 -1.60
CA ASP A 161 -15.85 1.65 -2.58
C ASP A 161 -15.15 1.54 -3.95
N LEU A 162 -13.81 1.37 -3.99
CA LEU A 162 -13.09 1.04 -5.23
C LEU A 162 -13.58 -0.21 -5.90
N ARG A 163 -13.80 -1.26 -5.11
CA ARG A 163 -14.26 -2.55 -5.64
C ARG A 163 -15.60 -2.36 -6.36
N GLY A 164 -16.45 -1.46 -5.86
CA GLY A 164 -17.72 -1.10 -6.49
C GLY A 164 -17.58 -0.24 -7.75
N ALA A 165 -16.45 0.45 -7.93
CA ALA A 165 -16.22 1.42 -9.00
C ALA A 165 -15.66 0.82 -10.31
N GLY A 166 -16.28 -0.25 -10.80
CA GLY A 166 -15.96 -0.83 -12.12
C GLY A 166 -14.63 -1.59 -12.16
N ASN A 167 -13.81 -1.35 -13.19
CA ASN A 167 -12.59 -2.13 -13.50
C ASN A 167 -11.51 -2.09 -12.39
N ALA A 168 -11.67 -1.29 -11.34
CA ALA A 168 -10.75 -1.27 -10.18
C ALA A 168 -10.96 -2.46 -9.23
N GLY A 169 -12.05 -3.23 -9.37
CA GLY A 169 -12.33 -4.43 -8.57
C GLY A 169 -11.33 -5.58 -8.76
N GLU A 170 -10.48 -5.52 -9.80
CA GLU A 170 -9.46 -6.53 -10.08
C GLU A 170 -8.37 -6.64 -8.99
N PHE A 171 -8.18 -5.60 -8.17
CA PHE A 171 -7.08 -5.53 -7.18
C PHE A 171 -7.52 -5.78 -5.73
N TYR A 172 -8.79 -6.16 -5.52
CA TYR A 172 -9.36 -6.33 -4.19
C TYR A 172 -9.89 -7.75 -3.99
N THR A 173 -9.31 -8.43 -3.01
CA THR A 173 -9.81 -9.72 -2.52
C THR A 173 -10.63 -9.49 -1.25
N PRO A 174 -11.88 -10.01 -1.14
CA PRO A 174 -12.71 -9.81 0.04
C PRO A 174 -12.03 -10.25 1.35
N ARG A 175 -12.18 -9.46 2.41
CA ARG A 175 -11.53 -9.70 3.72
C ARG A 175 -11.82 -11.06 4.34
N ALA A 176 -13.03 -11.57 4.17
CA ALA A 176 -13.39 -12.92 4.61
C ALA A 176 -12.52 -13.99 3.93
N ILE A 177 -12.18 -13.81 2.66
CA ILE A 177 -11.31 -14.71 1.91
C ILE A 177 -9.87 -14.54 2.35
N THR A 178 -9.37 -13.30 2.47
CA THR A 178 -7.97 -13.08 2.88
C THR A 178 -7.70 -13.62 4.28
N ALA A 179 -8.59 -13.35 5.24
CA ALA A 179 -8.50 -13.88 6.60
C ALA A 179 -8.58 -15.41 6.63
N PHE A 180 -9.54 -16.01 5.91
CA PHE A 180 -9.67 -17.46 5.84
C PHE A 180 -8.41 -18.12 5.27
N MET A 181 -7.86 -17.61 4.17
CA MET A 181 -6.69 -18.22 3.53
C MET A 181 -5.43 -18.07 4.39
N VAL A 182 -5.24 -16.92 5.05
CA VAL A 182 -4.15 -16.73 6.03
C VAL A 182 -4.28 -17.72 7.18
N ASP A 183 -5.49 -17.92 7.71
CA ASP A 183 -5.76 -18.88 8.78
C ASP A 183 -5.49 -20.34 8.35
N ARG A 184 -5.77 -20.70 7.09
CA ARG A 184 -5.43 -22.02 6.53
C ARG A 184 -3.92 -22.20 6.31
N VAL A 185 -3.24 -21.18 5.81
CA VAL A 185 -1.77 -21.19 5.60
C VAL A 185 -1.03 -21.19 6.95
N ASN A 186 -1.60 -20.53 7.96
CA ASN A 186 -1.13 -20.47 9.34
C ASN A 186 0.39 -20.16 9.45
N PRO A 187 0.84 -18.98 8.96
CA PRO A 187 2.22 -18.56 9.11
C PRO A 187 2.57 -18.36 10.59
N ARG A 188 3.78 -18.76 11.02
CA ARG A 188 4.13 -18.80 12.45
C ARG A 188 5.11 -17.71 12.88
N LEU A 189 4.67 -16.87 13.82
CA LEU A 189 5.49 -15.82 14.44
C LEU A 189 6.62 -16.38 15.31
N ASP A 190 6.36 -17.48 16.04
CA ASP A 190 7.34 -18.12 16.93
C ASP A 190 8.54 -18.70 16.17
N LYS A 191 8.34 -19.00 14.88
CA LYS A 191 9.37 -19.47 13.94
C LYS A 191 9.90 -18.38 13.00
N ARG A 192 9.41 -17.13 13.13
CA ARG A 192 9.77 -16.02 12.25
C ARG A 192 9.57 -16.33 10.77
N GLU A 193 8.43 -16.93 10.44
CA GLU A 193 8.14 -17.31 9.06
C GLU A 193 7.73 -16.10 8.24
N THR A 194 8.42 -15.89 7.12
CA THR A 194 8.12 -14.79 6.19
C THR A 194 6.90 -15.11 5.33
N VAL A 195 6.07 -14.09 5.10
CA VAL A 195 4.88 -14.12 4.24
C VAL A 195 5.10 -13.16 3.10
N MET A 196 4.93 -13.64 1.86
CA MET A 196 5.02 -12.81 0.67
C MET A 196 3.74 -12.88 -0.16
N ASP A 197 3.36 -11.73 -0.71
CA ASP A 197 2.39 -11.64 -1.81
C ASP A 197 3.08 -10.98 -3.02
N PRO A 198 3.44 -11.75 -4.08
CA PRO A 198 4.09 -11.22 -5.27
C PRO A 198 3.16 -10.43 -6.21
N ALA A 199 1.88 -10.30 -5.88
CA ALA A 199 0.90 -9.50 -6.62
C ALA A 199 -0.07 -8.88 -5.61
N CYS A 200 0.45 -8.05 -4.71
CA CYS A 200 -0.21 -7.75 -3.43
C CYS A 200 -1.44 -6.83 -3.53
N GLY A 201 -1.68 -6.20 -4.69
CA GLY A 201 -2.81 -5.32 -4.89
C GLY A 201 -2.86 -4.25 -3.82
N THR A 202 -3.98 -4.18 -3.09
CA THR A 202 -4.20 -3.22 -1.99
C THR A 202 -3.69 -3.71 -0.61
N GLY A 203 -2.94 -4.81 -0.57
CA GLY A 203 -2.35 -5.37 0.66
C GLY A 203 -3.29 -6.27 1.46
N GLY A 204 -4.30 -6.85 0.80
CA GLY A 204 -5.37 -7.62 1.43
C GLY A 204 -4.91 -8.82 2.26
N PHE A 205 -4.01 -9.64 1.70
CA PHE A 205 -3.42 -10.78 2.39
C PHE A 205 -2.36 -10.36 3.41
N LEU A 206 -1.60 -9.30 3.12
CA LEU A 206 -0.53 -8.82 4.00
C LEU A 206 -1.08 -8.27 5.33
N THR A 207 -2.14 -7.45 5.26
CA THR A 207 -2.86 -6.96 6.45
C THR A 207 -3.48 -8.10 7.26
N ALA A 208 -4.07 -9.10 6.60
CA ALA A 208 -4.59 -10.29 7.27
C ALA A 208 -3.48 -11.12 7.94
N ALA A 209 -2.29 -11.21 7.34
CA ALA A 209 -1.12 -11.87 7.93
C ALA A 209 -0.57 -11.10 9.14
N ILE A 210 -0.54 -9.76 9.07
CA ILE A 210 -0.18 -8.90 10.22
C ILE A 210 -1.13 -9.17 11.39
N GLU A 211 -2.43 -9.18 11.14
CA GLU A 211 -3.43 -9.45 12.18
C GLU A 211 -3.32 -10.87 12.74
N HIS A 212 -3.05 -11.87 11.88
CA HIS A 212 -2.78 -13.23 12.32
C HIS A 212 -1.56 -13.31 13.25
N PHE A 213 -0.45 -12.64 12.93
CA PHE A 213 0.71 -12.58 13.80
C PHE A 213 0.45 -11.83 15.11
N ARG A 214 -0.36 -10.76 15.09
CA ARG A 214 -0.78 -10.05 16.31
C ARG A 214 -1.58 -10.94 17.25
N ASN A 215 -2.49 -11.74 16.71
CA ASN A 215 -3.26 -12.71 17.50
C ASN A 215 -2.36 -13.79 18.12
N GLN A 216 -1.33 -14.26 17.39
CA GLN A 216 -0.31 -15.14 17.95
C GLN A 216 0.52 -14.46 19.05
N LEU A 217 0.90 -13.19 18.85
CA LEU A 217 1.65 -12.41 19.84
C LEU A 217 0.83 -12.22 21.14
N ALA A 218 -0.46 -11.91 21.01
CA ALA A 218 -1.36 -11.70 22.14
C ALA A 218 -1.60 -12.97 22.98
N THR A 219 -1.49 -14.14 22.35
CA THR A 219 -1.65 -15.46 23.00
C THR A 219 -0.32 -16.09 23.43
N MET A 220 0.80 -15.44 23.13
CA MET A 220 2.13 -15.92 23.48
C MET A 220 2.37 -15.81 25.00
N LYS A 221 2.93 -16.86 25.62
CA LYS A 221 3.19 -16.89 27.07
C LYS A 221 4.21 -15.86 27.55
N SER A 222 5.19 -15.53 26.69
CA SER A 222 6.31 -14.64 27.02
C SER A 222 6.66 -13.77 25.80
N PRO A 223 5.83 -12.77 25.46
CA PRO A 223 6.11 -11.87 24.34
C PRO A 223 7.28 -10.93 24.68
N ARG A 224 8.19 -10.75 23.74
CA ARG A 224 9.31 -9.79 23.84
C ARG A 224 9.06 -8.59 22.92
N PRO A 225 9.62 -7.41 23.22
CA PRO A 225 9.53 -6.25 22.33
C PRO A 225 10.02 -6.53 20.90
N GLU A 226 11.02 -7.39 20.74
CA GLU A 226 11.50 -7.83 19.43
C GLU A 226 10.48 -8.67 18.63
N ASP A 227 9.53 -9.34 19.28
CA ASP A 227 8.48 -10.10 18.59
C ASP A 227 7.50 -9.18 17.86
N LYS A 228 7.20 -8.02 18.46
CA LYS A 228 6.38 -6.98 17.80
C LYS A 228 7.11 -6.39 16.59
N ARG A 229 8.39 -6.01 16.77
CA ARG A 229 9.22 -5.46 15.68
C ARG A 229 9.46 -6.46 14.56
N ALA A 230 9.55 -7.76 14.89
CA ALA A 230 9.77 -8.79 13.90
C ALA A 230 8.64 -8.87 12.87
N ILE A 231 7.38 -8.60 13.24
CA ILE A 231 6.23 -8.67 12.33
C ILE A 231 6.50 -7.84 11.06
N GLU A 232 7.08 -6.66 11.19
CA GLU A 232 7.40 -5.79 10.05
C GLU A 232 8.36 -6.44 9.06
N ALA A 233 9.37 -7.15 9.56
CA ALA A 233 10.34 -7.84 8.73
C ALA A 233 9.80 -9.13 8.08
N LEU A 234 8.65 -9.64 8.54
CA LEU A 234 8.05 -10.88 8.04
C LEU A 234 7.07 -10.66 6.90
N ILE A 235 6.73 -9.41 6.56
CA ILE A 235 5.72 -9.08 5.55
C ILE A 235 6.40 -8.52 4.30
N LEU A 236 6.22 -9.19 3.18
CA LEU A 236 6.82 -8.81 1.89
C LEU A 236 5.72 -8.71 0.83
N GLY A 237 5.83 -7.71 -0.05
CA GLY A 237 4.85 -7.50 -1.11
C GLY A 237 5.48 -6.93 -2.36
N ILE A 238 4.95 -7.31 -3.53
CA ILE A 238 5.30 -6.66 -4.80
C ILE A 238 4.01 -6.36 -5.53
N GLU A 239 3.90 -5.15 -6.07
CA GLU A 239 2.79 -4.70 -6.88
C GLU A 239 3.29 -3.89 -8.08
N LYS A 240 2.74 -4.16 -9.26
CA LYS A 240 3.17 -3.58 -10.53
C LYS A 240 2.48 -2.25 -10.82
N LYS A 241 1.23 -2.07 -10.38
CA LYS A 241 0.44 -0.88 -10.67
C LYS A 241 0.57 0.14 -9.55
N GLN A 242 0.83 1.38 -9.95
CA GLN A 242 1.04 2.52 -9.06
C GLN A 242 -0.08 2.72 -8.02
N LEU A 243 -1.35 2.74 -8.44
CA LEU A 243 -2.45 3.01 -7.53
C LEU A 243 -2.62 1.90 -6.47
N PRO A 244 -2.70 0.60 -6.84
CA PRO A 244 -2.68 -0.49 -5.87
C PRO A 244 -1.46 -0.47 -4.94
N HIS A 245 -0.25 -0.18 -5.46
CA HIS A 245 0.96 -0.09 -4.63
C HIS A 245 0.88 1.03 -3.58
N LEU A 246 0.50 2.24 -3.99
CA LEU A 246 0.25 3.38 -3.10
C LEU A 246 -0.80 3.00 -2.04
N LEU A 247 -1.84 2.27 -2.46
CA LEU A 247 -2.88 1.82 -1.54
C LEU A 247 -2.36 0.80 -0.54
N CYS A 248 -1.58 -0.18 -0.98
CA CYS A 248 -0.97 -1.19 -0.11
C CYS A 248 -0.02 -0.56 0.91
N THR A 249 0.86 0.33 0.45
CA THR A 249 1.86 1.01 1.29
C THR A 249 1.19 1.84 2.38
N THR A 250 0.15 2.60 2.03
CA THR A 250 -0.65 3.34 3.01
C THR A 250 -1.35 2.40 3.97
N ASN A 251 -1.88 1.26 3.49
CA ASN A 251 -2.54 0.27 4.33
C ASN A 251 -1.58 -0.32 5.38
N MET A 252 -0.32 -0.58 5.01
CA MET A 252 0.70 -1.07 5.94
C MET A 252 0.99 -0.08 7.06
N LEU A 253 1.14 1.22 6.74
CA LEU A 253 1.34 2.29 7.73
C LEU A 253 0.20 2.36 8.75
N LEU A 254 -1.05 2.25 8.26
CA LEU A 254 -2.25 2.24 9.09
C LEU A 254 -2.35 0.98 9.95
N HIS A 255 -1.90 -0.15 9.41
CA HIS A 255 -1.77 -1.40 10.15
C HIS A 255 -0.48 -1.48 10.97
N GLY A 256 0.15 -0.35 11.32
CA GLY A 256 1.24 -0.30 12.30
C GLY A 256 2.54 -0.96 11.86
N ILE A 257 2.80 -0.99 10.54
CA ILE A 257 4.15 -1.18 10.00
C ILE A 257 4.75 0.22 9.90
N ASP A 258 5.80 0.49 10.68
CA ASP A 258 6.35 1.85 10.77
C ASP A 258 6.96 2.29 9.43
N VAL A 259 7.78 1.46 8.79
CA VAL A 259 8.38 1.77 7.49
C VAL A 259 8.22 0.60 6.52
N PRO A 260 7.18 0.59 5.65
CA PRO A 260 6.84 -0.52 4.76
C PRO A 260 7.73 -0.64 3.52
N SER A 261 9.05 -0.58 3.72
CA SER A 261 10.08 -0.63 2.65
C SER A 261 10.18 -1.96 1.90
N GLN A 262 9.51 -3.00 2.41
CA GLN A 262 9.38 -4.34 1.85
C GLN A 262 8.22 -4.46 0.83
N ILE A 263 7.42 -3.41 0.67
CA ILE A 263 6.37 -3.33 -0.36
C ILE A 263 6.94 -2.65 -1.60
N GLU A 264 7.31 -3.43 -2.60
CA GLU A 264 8.02 -2.93 -3.78
C GLU A 264 7.05 -2.61 -4.93
N HIS A 265 7.25 -1.45 -5.56
CA HIS A 265 6.57 -1.07 -6.80
C HIS A 265 7.37 -1.61 -8.00
N LYS A 266 7.07 -2.84 -8.42
CA LYS A 266 7.81 -3.54 -9.48
C LYS A 266 6.91 -4.52 -10.22
N ASN A 267 7.31 -4.86 -11.46
CA ASN A 267 6.76 -6.03 -12.13
C ASN A 267 7.48 -7.29 -11.62
N THR A 268 6.81 -8.09 -10.77
CA THR A 268 7.35 -9.37 -10.26
C THR A 268 7.85 -10.28 -11.37
N LEU A 269 7.09 -10.42 -12.46
CA LEU A 269 7.46 -11.26 -13.60
C LEU A 269 8.56 -10.64 -14.46
N GLY A 270 8.72 -9.31 -14.39
CA GLY A 270 9.79 -8.56 -15.04
C GLY A 270 11.14 -8.64 -14.33
N ILE A 271 11.20 -9.16 -13.10
CA ILE A 271 12.45 -9.46 -12.42
C ILE A 271 13.04 -10.72 -13.06
N GLY A 272 14.28 -10.62 -13.55
CA GLY A 272 14.95 -11.71 -14.25
C GLY A 272 14.96 -13.01 -13.43
N TRP A 273 14.73 -14.14 -14.09
CA TRP A 273 14.69 -15.48 -13.49
C TRP A 273 15.90 -15.77 -12.59
N ASN A 274 17.08 -15.28 -12.98
CA ASN A 274 18.33 -15.48 -12.25
C ASN A 274 18.62 -14.40 -11.20
N GLU A 275 17.86 -13.31 -11.17
CA GLU A 275 17.94 -12.29 -10.13
C GLU A 275 17.27 -12.75 -8.83
N TRP A 276 16.32 -13.69 -8.92
CA TRP A 276 15.75 -14.38 -7.76
C TRP A 276 16.78 -15.29 -7.09
N LYS A 277 17.34 -14.81 -5.98
CA LYS A 277 18.36 -15.51 -5.18
C LYS A 277 17.72 -16.44 -4.16
N ALA A 278 18.41 -17.54 -3.84
CA ALA A 278 17.98 -18.49 -2.80
C ALA A 278 17.77 -17.83 -1.43
N SER A 279 18.56 -16.80 -1.09
CA SER A 279 18.42 -16.01 0.14
C SER A 279 17.13 -15.19 0.20
N GLY A 280 16.49 -14.93 -0.95
CA GLY A 280 15.21 -14.22 -1.04
C GLY A 280 13.98 -15.13 -0.96
N LYS A 281 14.17 -16.45 -0.84
CA LYS A 281 13.06 -17.40 -0.68
C LYS A 281 12.32 -17.17 0.64
N VAL A 282 11.00 -17.32 0.62
CA VAL A 282 10.11 -17.08 1.76
C VAL A 282 9.44 -18.35 2.28
N ASP A 283 8.93 -18.29 3.52
CA ASP A 283 8.33 -19.44 4.19
C ASP A 283 6.89 -19.72 3.76
N CYS A 284 6.14 -18.66 3.43
CA CYS A 284 4.73 -18.71 3.05
C CYS A 284 4.46 -17.74 1.90
N ILE A 285 3.64 -18.16 0.93
CA ILE A 285 3.14 -17.28 -0.12
C ILE A 285 1.62 -17.29 -0.12
N ILE A 286 0.99 -16.13 -0.02
CA ILE A 286 -0.47 -16.00 0.02
C ILE A 286 -0.83 -14.90 -0.96
N THR A 287 -1.41 -15.26 -2.09
CA THR A 287 -1.55 -14.34 -3.21
C THR A 287 -2.79 -14.63 -4.05
N ASN A 288 -3.27 -13.59 -4.73
CA ASN A 288 -4.31 -13.68 -5.74
C ASN A 288 -3.86 -12.90 -6.98
N PRO A 289 -2.95 -13.48 -7.77
CA PRO A 289 -2.39 -12.80 -8.93
C PRO A 289 -3.46 -12.64 -10.03
N PRO A 290 -3.22 -11.75 -11.01
CA PRO A 290 -4.15 -11.53 -12.11
C PRO A 290 -4.49 -12.84 -12.84
N PHE A 291 -5.78 -13.11 -13.00
CA PHE A 291 -6.31 -14.36 -13.56
C PHE A 291 -6.22 -14.48 -15.08
N GLY A 292 -5.76 -13.45 -15.78
CA GLY A 292 -5.65 -13.44 -17.24
C GLY A 292 -4.81 -12.27 -17.75
N GLY A 293 -4.60 -12.26 -19.05
CA GLY A 293 -3.76 -11.28 -19.72
C GLY A 293 -2.36 -11.83 -20.05
N TYR A 294 -1.72 -11.15 -20.98
CA TYR A 294 -0.40 -11.49 -21.48
C TYR A 294 0.61 -10.45 -21.01
N GLU A 295 1.78 -10.90 -20.59
CA GLU A 295 2.91 -9.99 -20.42
C GLU A 295 3.54 -9.61 -21.77
N ASP A 296 4.30 -8.52 -21.76
CA ASP A 296 5.04 -8.02 -22.92
C ASP A 296 6.07 -9.04 -23.41
N ASP A 297 6.42 -8.99 -24.70
CA ASP A 297 7.25 -10.00 -25.38
C ASP A 297 8.64 -10.24 -24.74
N GLY A 298 9.15 -9.28 -23.95
CA GLY A 298 10.43 -9.41 -23.25
C GLY A 298 10.36 -10.09 -21.88
N VAL A 299 9.19 -10.10 -21.24
CA VAL A 299 9.01 -10.60 -19.87
C VAL A 299 9.07 -12.13 -19.86
N GLY A 300 9.89 -12.69 -18.98
CA GLY A 300 10.11 -14.13 -18.88
C GLY A 300 10.89 -14.76 -20.05
N SER A 301 11.48 -13.96 -20.92
CA SER A 301 12.34 -14.45 -22.02
C SER A 301 13.57 -15.24 -21.52
N ASP A 302 14.01 -14.98 -20.30
CA ASP A 302 15.11 -15.66 -19.61
C ASP A 302 14.67 -16.89 -18.79
N TYR A 303 13.37 -17.22 -18.78
CA TYR A 303 12.87 -18.41 -18.10
C TYR A 303 13.38 -19.69 -18.81
N PRO A 304 13.47 -20.82 -18.10
CA PRO A 304 13.75 -22.12 -18.70
C PRO A 304 12.78 -22.43 -19.85
N ALA A 305 13.28 -23.05 -20.92
CA ALA A 305 12.52 -23.24 -22.16
C ALA A 305 11.20 -24.00 -21.98
N ASP A 306 11.14 -24.92 -21.01
CA ASP A 306 9.97 -25.71 -20.64
C ASP A 306 8.94 -24.94 -19.79
N LEU A 307 9.32 -23.79 -19.23
CA LEU A 307 8.47 -22.92 -18.42
C LEU A 307 8.12 -21.60 -19.13
N ARG A 308 8.62 -21.37 -20.35
CA ARG A 308 8.32 -20.16 -21.12
C ARG A 308 6.88 -20.18 -21.59
N THR A 309 6.14 -19.17 -21.17
CA THR A 309 4.76 -18.90 -21.55
C THR A 309 4.52 -17.40 -21.43
N ARG A 310 3.47 -16.92 -22.07
CA ARG A 310 3.01 -15.52 -21.94
C ARG A 310 1.83 -15.38 -21.00
N GLU A 311 1.24 -16.49 -20.59
CA GLU A 311 0.08 -16.52 -19.69
C GLU A 311 0.55 -16.10 -18.29
N THR A 312 0.09 -14.94 -17.84
CA THR A 312 0.54 -14.30 -16.59
C THR A 312 0.40 -15.24 -15.39
N ALA A 313 -0.72 -15.97 -15.31
CA ALA A 313 -0.99 -16.92 -14.24
C ALA A 313 0.04 -18.06 -14.16
N ASP A 314 0.44 -18.61 -15.31
CA ASP A 314 1.45 -19.69 -15.34
C ASP A 314 2.83 -19.20 -14.95
N MET A 315 3.18 -17.99 -15.40
CA MET A 315 4.45 -17.37 -15.04
C MET A 315 4.54 -17.17 -13.52
N PHE A 316 3.48 -16.66 -12.88
CA PHE A 316 3.41 -16.54 -11.42
C PHE A 316 3.53 -17.89 -10.73
N MET A 317 2.80 -18.91 -11.19
CA MET A 317 2.86 -20.26 -10.62
C MET A 317 4.27 -20.87 -10.73
N ALA A 318 4.90 -20.79 -11.90
CA ALA A 318 6.26 -21.25 -12.13
C ALA A 318 7.26 -20.53 -11.21
N LEU A 319 7.15 -19.21 -11.10
CA LEU A 319 8.01 -18.39 -10.27
C LEU A 319 7.84 -18.72 -8.78
N ILE A 320 6.60 -18.82 -8.29
CA ILE A 320 6.27 -19.18 -6.90
C ILE A 320 6.92 -20.51 -6.52
N ILE A 321 6.71 -21.55 -7.33
CA ILE A 321 7.16 -22.90 -7.04
C ILE A 321 8.69 -23.02 -7.15
N LYS A 322 9.29 -22.41 -8.17
CA LYS A 322 10.72 -22.63 -8.48
C LYS A 322 11.65 -21.64 -7.79
N LYS A 323 11.21 -20.40 -7.54
CA LYS A 323 12.08 -19.29 -7.15
C LYS A 323 11.72 -18.62 -5.84
N LEU A 324 10.44 -18.51 -5.49
CA LEU A 324 10.02 -17.73 -4.31
C LEU A 324 9.84 -18.58 -3.04
N LEU A 325 9.32 -19.80 -3.14
CA LEU A 325 9.11 -20.64 -1.95
C LEU A 325 10.39 -21.35 -1.50
N LYS A 326 10.62 -21.37 -0.18
CA LYS A 326 11.57 -22.27 0.46
C LYS A 326 11.13 -23.72 0.27
N GLU A 327 12.07 -24.60 0.00
CA GLU A 327 11.82 -26.03 -0.05
C GLU A 327 11.62 -26.56 1.38
N LYS A 328 10.36 -26.82 1.73
CA LYS A 328 9.95 -27.44 3.00
C LYS A 328 9.26 -28.78 2.71
N ALA A 329 9.27 -29.69 3.69
CA ALA A 329 8.53 -30.95 3.61
C ALA A 329 7.02 -30.76 3.36
N ALA A 330 6.47 -29.61 3.77
CA ALA A 330 5.11 -29.16 3.45
C ALA A 330 5.15 -27.68 3.05
N PRO A 331 5.17 -27.34 1.75
CA PRO A 331 5.05 -25.96 1.30
C PRO A 331 3.67 -25.42 1.69
N ARG A 332 3.62 -24.23 2.29
CA ARG A 332 2.37 -23.59 2.70
C ARG A 332 2.15 -22.35 1.86
N TRP A 333 1.16 -22.43 0.98
CA TRP A 333 0.84 -21.36 0.07
C TRP A 333 -0.63 -21.42 -0.33
N TYR A 334 -1.14 -20.28 -0.79
CA TYR A 334 -2.45 -20.17 -1.41
C TYR A 334 -2.33 -19.49 -2.77
N TYR A 335 -2.99 -20.08 -3.77
CA TYR A 335 -3.17 -19.55 -5.11
C TYR A 335 -4.53 -20.06 -5.63
N PRO A 336 -5.47 -19.18 -6.01
CA PRO A 336 -6.77 -19.62 -6.53
C PRO A 336 -6.63 -20.29 -7.90
N MET A 337 -6.89 -21.60 -7.97
CA MET A 337 -6.69 -22.43 -9.17
C MET A 337 -7.97 -22.63 -10.01
N ASP A 338 -9.15 -22.34 -9.44
CA ASP A 338 -10.44 -22.71 -10.04
C ASP A 338 -10.80 -21.93 -11.31
N SER A 339 -10.35 -20.67 -11.43
CA SER A 339 -10.49 -19.89 -12.68
C SER A 339 -9.66 -20.46 -13.83
N TYR A 340 -8.55 -21.14 -13.49
CA TYR A 340 -7.57 -21.67 -14.44
C TYR A 340 -8.09 -22.95 -15.12
N LEU A 341 -8.73 -23.84 -14.37
CA LEU A 341 -9.38 -25.04 -14.93
C LEU A 341 -10.57 -24.69 -15.85
N ALA A 342 -11.30 -23.62 -15.53
CA ALA A 342 -12.43 -23.16 -16.34
C ALA A 342 -12.00 -22.44 -17.64
N MET A 343 -10.83 -21.79 -17.66
CA MET A 343 -10.24 -21.23 -18.89
C MET A 343 -9.60 -22.32 -19.76
N ALA A 344 -8.87 -23.26 -19.16
CA ALA A 344 -8.29 -24.40 -19.88
C ALA A 344 -9.34 -25.32 -20.52
N SER A 345 -10.56 -25.40 -19.96
CA SER A 345 -11.67 -26.14 -20.58
C SER A 345 -12.35 -25.40 -21.73
N LYS A 346 -12.15 -24.08 -21.88
CA LYS A 346 -12.68 -23.28 -23.01
C LYS A 346 -11.70 -23.19 -24.18
N ALA A 347 -10.45 -23.59 -23.99
CA ALA A 347 -9.41 -23.62 -25.01
C ALA A 347 -9.22 -25.03 -25.65
N ARG A 348 -10.18 -25.95 -25.46
CA ARG A 348 -10.24 -27.25 -26.14
C ARG A 348 -11.41 -27.32 -27.11
#